data_AF-A0A7G1P988-F1
#
_entry.id   AF-A0A7G1P988-F1
#
_cell.length_a   1.000
_cell.length_b   1.000
_cell.length_c   1.000
_cell.angle_alpha   90.00
_cell.angle_beta   90.00
_cell.angle_gamma   90.00
#
_symmetry.space_group_name_H-M   'P 1'
#
loop_
_entity.id
_entity.type
_entity.pdbx_description
1 polymer ?
#
loop_
_entity_poly.entity_id
_entity_poly.type
_entity_poly.pdbx_seq_one_letter_code
_entity_poly.pdbx_strand_id
1 'polypeptide(L)'
;MDTDLDDAHTDYTHPRIRPVPAGCAESEDDWRRRLQHDSPGGHLLAHNAMTQALTSGRPIHLMHTTRALDAIRASGQLYASSGCLLAALYCAPLTETSAGLRPHNLGAYLLQTKPRTHTLVIRITPTAPASAKGIDYLRLGRLHLRTYLDHRSFLTEAEDLRLRGRTLHRIRTAAPLLNMVLANATGRRTTPSAFVDRLAAAVQDLPFLGYVYFEVLSEYLMLHSTSTETKAFAAAGEMNNRLYKRLAFSAVSGMDKLFDLSRFRPGHQRLHDLIARIEPALAPGAARYTRDRLSHLLAALSLDPAQDATTFTFRNQDFDSLARTAPSLLGQTLFREMRVLQRYPQLYLAFEQAKALHAWNYWNQHQIAAPFNGFLPKGEIGVNPAYPADYTVWLAKTCKRGLVHPVDELNVAFAPRMADLSMTAMRRDTTGKAAGHPASV
;
A
#
# COMPACT_ATOMS: atom_id res chain seq x y z
N MET A 1 4.25 -16.54 16.89
CA MET A 1 3.98 -15.17 16.40
C MET A 1 5.02 -14.87 15.34
N ASP A 2 4.61 -14.54 14.11
CA ASP A 2 5.54 -14.08 13.05
C ASP A 2 5.73 -12.58 13.25
N THR A 3 6.81 -12.21 13.95
CA THR A 3 7.07 -10.82 14.38
C THR A 3 7.11 -9.83 13.22
N ASP A 4 7.54 -10.27 12.03
CA ASP A 4 7.63 -9.42 10.85
C ASP A 4 6.23 -9.11 10.29
N LEU A 5 5.37 -10.12 10.21
CA LEU A 5 3.99 -9.94 9.74
C LEU A 5 3.11 -9.27 10.80
N ASP A 6 3.39 -9.46 12.09
CA ASP A 6 2.74 -8.70 13.17
C ASP A 6 3.10 -7.21 13.13
N ASP A 7 4.31 -6.82 12.71
CA ASP A 7 4.64 -5.41 12.45
C ASP A 7 3.95 -4.90 11.18
N ALA A 8 3.96 -5.72 10.11
CA ALA A 8 3.37 -5.37 8.83
C ALA A 8 1.84 -5.34 8.81
N HIS A 9 1.17 -5.68 9.91
CA HIS A 9 -0.28 -5.54 10.03
C HIS A 9 -0.69 -4.47 11.04
N THR A 10 -1.67 -3.66 10.66
CA THR A 10 -2.35 -2.72 11.55
C THR A 10 -3.70 -3.31 11.94
N ASP A 11 -3.89 -3.54 13.23
CA ASP A 11 -5.20 -3.91 13.79
C ASP A 11 -5.96 -2.62 14.15
N TYR A 12 -7.09 -2.39 13.48
CA TYR A 12 -7.97 -1.25 13.75
C TYR A 12 -9.05 -1.56 14.79
N THR A 13 -9.22 -2.82 15.19
CA THR A 13 -10.10 -3.22 16.30
C THR A 13 -9.37 -3.11 17.64
N HIS A 14 -8.12 -3.59 17.69
CA HIS A 14 -7.25 -3.52 18.86
C HIS A 14 -5.89 -2.91 18.48
N PRO A 15 -5.81 -1.58 18.35
CA PRO A 15 -4.59 -0.92 17.93
C PRO A 15 -3.40 -1.24 18.84
N ARG A 16 -2.37 -1.86 18.26
CA ARG A 16 -1.08 -2.08 18.92
C ARG A 16 -0.22 -0.82 18.79
N ILE A 17 0.40 -0.41 19.89
CA ILE A 17 1.47 0.58 19.86
C ILE A 17 2.71 -0.09 19.27
N ARG A 18 3.18 0.40 18.12
CA ARG A 18 4.42 -0.07 17.52
C ARG A 18 5.60 0.66 18.16
N PRO A 19 6.68 -0.05 18.50
CA PRO A 19 7.87 0.60 19.03
C PRO A 19 8.49 1.50 17.96
N VAL A 20 9.04 2.63 18.39
CA VAL A 20 9.87 3.52 17.57
C VAL A 20 11.30 3.48 18.10
N PRO A 21 12.31 3.79 17.28
CA PRO A 21 13.70 3.89 17.75
C PRO A 21 13.82 4.85 18.94
N ALA A 22 14.80 4.58 19.82
CA ALA A 22 15.08 5.45 20.95
C ALA A 22 15.43 6.87 20.46
N GLY A 23 15.11 7.89 21.28
CA GLY A 23 15.41 9.28 20.99
C GLY A 23 14.48 9.99 20.00
N CYS A 24 13.48 9.31 19.44
CA CYS A 24 12.37 9.97 18.73
C CYS A 24 11.59 10.88 19.69
N ALA A 25 11.31 12.11 19.25
CA ALA A 25 10.63 13.12 20.06
C ALA A 25 9.14 12.83 20.26
N GLU A 26 8.55 12.06 19.35
CA GLU A 26 7.14 11.70 19.37
C GLU A 26 7.02 10.18 19.23
N SER A 27 6.15 9.58 20.04
CA SER A 27 5.83 8.16 19.98
C SER A 27 4.78 7.87 18.89
N GLU A 28 4.60 6.58 18.57
CA GLU A 28 3.49 6.15 17.72
C GLU A 28 2.13 6.53 18.32
N ASP A 29 2.02 6.53 19.65
CA ASP A 29 0.78 6.89 20.34
C ASP A 29 0.49 8.39 20.22
N ASP A 30 1.51 9.26 20.32
CA ASP A 30 1.35 10.71 20.10
C ASP A 30 0.86 11.03 18.69
N TRP A 31 1.34 10.30 17.68
CA TRP A 31 0.84 10.41 16.31
C TRP A 31 -0.56 9.85 16.17
N ARG A 32 -0.84 8.69 16.76
CA ARG A 32 -2.18 8.09 16.72
C ARG A 32 -3.22 9.02 17.31
N ARG A 33 -2.96 9.60 18.49
CA ARG A 33 -3.88 10.56 19.14
C ARG A 33 -4.12 11.77 18.25
N ARG A 34 -3.08 12.37 17.67
CA ARG A 34 -3.22 13.49 16.73
C ARG A 34 -4.04 13.14 15.50
N LEU A 35 -3.78 11.99 14.88
CA LEU A 35 -4.50 11.56 13.69
C LEU A 35 -5.97 11.26 13.99
N GLN A 36 -6.28 10.65 15.14
CA GLN A 36 -7.64 10.25 15.50
C GLN A 36 -8.49 11.40 16.07
N HIS A 37 -7.90 12.31 16.84
CA HIS A 37 -8.64 13.31 17.60
C HIS A 37 -8.46 14.74 17.08
N ASP A 38 -7.32 15.06 16.45
CA ASP A 38 -7.01 16.44 16.02
C ASP A 38 -7.28 16.67 14.53
N SER A 39 -7.86 15.68 13.84
CA SER A 39 -8.24 15.79 12.42
C SER A 39 -9.75 15.61 12.22
N PRO A 40 -10.40 16.39 11.34
CA PRO A 40 -11.82 16.27 11.03
C PRO A 40 -12.26 14.85 10.65
N GLY A 41 -11.43 14.14 9.86
CA GLY A 41 -11.66 12.77 9.42
C GLY A 41 -11.13 11.69 10.36
N GLY A 42 -10.53 12.06 11.51
CA GLY A 42 -9.81 11.13 12.39
C GLY A 42 -10.69 10.02 12.96
N HIS A 43 -11.97 10.30 13.21
CA HIS A 43 -12.95 9.32 13.65
C HIS A 43 -13.11 8.13 12.67
N LEU A 44 -12.88 8.33 11.36
CA LEU A 44 -12.94 7.27 10.35
C LEU A 44 -11.78 6.28 10.45
N LEU A 45 -10.75 6.56 11.26
CA LEU A 45 -9.72 5.56 11.58
C LEU A 45 -10.26 4.49 12.53
N ALA A 46 -11.18 4.86 13.43
CA ALA A 46 -11.80 3.93 14.38
C ALA A 46 -13.18 3.43 13.89
N HIS A 47 -13.93 4.25 13.17
CA HIS A 47 -15.32 4.02 12.80
C HIS A 47 -15.52 4.14 11.28
N ASN A 48 -14.94 3.20 10.53
CA ASN A 48 -15.09 3.11 9.08
C ASN A 48 -16.14 2.06 8.71
N ALA A 49 -16.94 2.31 7.67
CA ALA A 49 -17.95 1.36 7.20
C ALA A 49 -17.34 0.01 6.76
N MET A 50 -16.15 0.04 6.16
CA MET A 50 -15.44 -1.19 5.76
C MET A 50 -15.02 -2.01 6.98
N THR A 51 -14.42 -1.39 7.99
CA THR A 51 -13.96 -2.12 9.19
C THR A 51 -15.14 -2.64 10.01
N GLN A 52 -16.23 -1.89 10.08
CA GLN A 52 -17.49 -2.35 10.70
C GLN A 52 -18.09 -3.54 9.96
N ALA A 53 -18.09 -3.54 8.62
CA ALA A 53 -18.56 -4.67 7.84
C ALA A 53 -17.73 -5.93 8.11
N LEU A 54 -16.39 -5.79 8.14
CA LEU A 54 -15.46 -6.87 8.44
C LEU A 54 -15.67 -7.49 9.84
N THR A 55 -15.90 -6.65 10.86
CA THR A 55 -16.04 -7.10 12.25
C THR A 55 -17.46 -7.55 12.61
N SER A 56 -18.44 -7.37 11.72
CA SER A 56 -19.85 -7.66 12.01
C SER A 56 -20.20 -9.16 12.07
N GLY A 57 -19.37 -10.03 11.50
CA GLY A 57 -19.68 -11.44 11.29
C GLY A 57 -20.76 -11.71 10.22
N ARG A 58 -21.23 -10.68 9.51
CA ARG A 58 -22.19 -10.81 8.40
C ARG A 58 -21.45 -11.04 7.07
N PRO A 59 -22.14 -11.54 6.03
CA PRO A 59 -21.57 -11.63 4.70
C PRO A 59 -21.01 -10.29 4.20
N ILE A 60 -19.82 -10.33 3.60
CA ILE A 60 -19.14 -9.17 3.05
C ILE A 60 -19.27 -9.23 1.53
N HIS A 61 -19.62 -8.10 0.91
CA HIS A 61 -19.69 -7.98 -0.55
C HIS A 61 -18.54 -7.12 -1.06
N LEU A 62 -17.78 -7.65 -2.02
CA LEU A 62 -16.61 -7.01 -2.61
C LEU A 62 -16.76 -6.88 -4.12
N MET A 63 -16.27 -5.78 -4.66
CA MET A 63 -16.24 -5.49 -6.10
C MET A 63 -14.83 -5.68 -6.64
N HIS A 64 -14.67 -6.58 -7.61
CA HIS A 64 -13.43 -6.75 -8.37
C HIS A 64 -13.63 -6.29 -9.81
N THR A 65 -12.64 -5.62 -10.39
CA THR A 65 -12.66 -5.24 -11.83
C THR A 65 -11.57 -6.00 -12.58
N THR A 66 -11.92 -6.61 -13.70
CA THR A 66 -11.01 -7.46 -14.48
C THR A 66 -11.13 -7.25 -15.97
N ARG A 67 -10.02 -7.40 -16.71
CA ARG A 67 -10.01 -7.51 -18.17
C ARG A 67 -9.96 -8.96 -18.65
N ALA A 68 -9.83 -9.92 -17.73
CA ALA A 68 -9.52 -11.31 -17.99
C ALA A 68 -10.73 -12.23 -17.74
N LEU A 69 -11.95 -11.75 -17.99
CA LEU A 69 -13.17 -12.53 -17.73
C LEU A 69 -13.16 -13.87 -18.47
N ASP A 70 -12.73 -13.88 -19.74
CA ASP A 70 -12.67 -15.10 -20.53
C ASP A 70 -11.65 -16.09 -19.99
N ALA A 71 -10.48 -15.61 -19.53
CA ALA A 71 -9.47 -16.46 -18.90
C ALA A 71 -9.95 -17.02 -17.55
N ILE A 72 -10.70 -16.24 -16.77
CA ILE A 72 -11.33 -16.69 -15.52
C ILE A 72 -12.35 -17.79 -15.81
N ARG A 73 -13.21 -17.60 -16.81
CA ARG A 73 -14.20 -18.60 -17.24
C ARG A 73 -13.54 -19.88 -17.75
N ALA A 74 -12.48 -19.76 -18.55
CA ALA A 74 -11.78 -20.90 -19.13
C ALA A 74 -11.00 -21.71 -18.08
N SER A 75 -10.37 -21.04 -17.12
CA SER A 75 -9.58 -21.72 -16.07
C SER A 75 -10.41 -22.16 -14.87
N GLY A 76 -11.58 -21.55 -14.64
CA GLY A 76 -12.35 -21.75 -13.41
C GLY A 76 -11.65 -21.19 -12.16
N GLN A 77 -10.66 -20.31 -12.32
CA GLN A 77 -9.81 -19.85 -11.21
C GLN A 77 -9.67 -18.33 -11.13
N LEU A 78 -9.68 -17.83 -9.90
CA LEU A 78 -9.31 -16.47 -9.53
C LEU A 78 -7.94 -16.49 -8.83
N TYR A 79 -7.03 -15.67 -9.32
CA TYR A 79 -5.66 -15.57 -8.80
C TYR A 79 -5.43 -14.24 -8.09
N ALA A 80 -4.66 -14.28 -7.01
CA ALA A 80 -4.16 -13.06 -6.39
C ALA A 80 -3.11 -12.37 -7.28
N SER A 81 -2.95 -11.06 -7.10
CA SER A 81 -1.89 -10.29 -7.74
C SER A 81 -1.03 -9.60 -6.70
N SER A 82 0.23 -9.42 -7.03
CA SER A 82 1.17 -8.59 -6.27
C SER A 82 0.73 -7.12 -6.25
N GLY A 83 0.97 -6.41 -5.14
CA GLY A 83 0.61 -4.99 -5.01
C GLY A 83 0.64 -4.50 -3.56
N CYS A 84 -0.08 -3.41 -3.28
CA CYS A 84 -0.19 -2.87 -1.91
C CYS A 84 -0.90 -3.83 -0.93
N LEU A 85 -1.66 -4.81 -1.43
CA LEU A 85 -2.27 -5.87 -0.63
C LEU A 85 -1.48 -7.19 -0.66
N LEU A 86 -0.22 -7.12 -1.11
CA LEU A 86 0.76 -8.20 -1.21
C LEU A 86 0.35 -9.41 -2.07
N ALA A 87 -0.66 -10.15 -1.66
CA ALA A 87 -1.08 -11.41 -2.24
C ALA A 87 -2.60 -11.62 -2.16
N ALA A 88 -3.38 -10.54 -2.16
CA ALA A 88 -4.84 -10.60 -2.18
C ALA A 88 -5.38 -10.37 -3.59
N LEU A 89 -6.57 -10.91 -3.87
CA LEU A 89 -7.35 -10.46 -5.04
C LEU A 89 -7.90 -9.06 -4.73
N TYR A 90 -7.37 -8.04 -5.39
CA TYR A 90 -7.71 -6.64 -5.11
C TYR A 90 -9.18 -6.32 -5.44
N CYS A 91 -9.87 -5.68 -4.50
CA CYS A 91 -11.28 -5.35 -4.53
C CYS A 91 -11.56 -3.95 -3.93
N ALA A 92 -12.83 -3.55 -3.96
CA ALA A 92 -13.39 -2.45 -3.18
C ALA A 92 -14.67 -2.92 -2.45
N PRO A 93 -15.03 -2.38 -1.27
CA PRO A 93 -16.25 -2.77 -0.56
C PRO A 93 -17.52 -2.43 -1.35
N LEU A 94 -18.55 -3.25 -1.18
CA LEU A 94 -19.92 -3.00 -1.59
C LEU A 94 -20.81 -2.96 -0.33
N THR A 95 -21.65 -1.94 -0.22
CA THR A 95 -22.68 -1.84 0.82
C THR A 95 -24.02 -2.27 0.23
N GLU A 96 -24.71 -3.19 0.90
CA GLU A 96 -26.07 -3.57 0.53
C GLU A 96 -27.04 -2.40 0.75
N THR A 97 -27.93 -2.18 -0.21
CA THR A 97 -29.05 -1.24 -0.11
C THR A 97 -30.30 -1.92 -0.66
N SER A 98 -31.49 -1.40 -0.35
CA SER A 98 -32.75 -1.90 -0.92
C SER A 98 -32.80 -1.89 -2.44
N ALA A 99 -31.97 -1.07 -3.08
CA ALA A 99 -31.97 -0.83 -4.50
C ALA A 99 -30.83 -1.53 -5.26
N GLY A 100 -29.92 -2.23 -4.58
CA GLY A 100 -28.73 -2.86 -5.15
C GLY A 100 -27.47 -2.69 -4.29
N LEU A 101 -26.32 -3.12 -4.79
CA LEU A 101 -25.04 -2.99 -4.09
C LEU A 101 -24.39 -1.63 -4.40
N ARG A 102 -24.23 -0.78 -3.39
CA ARG A 102 -23.57 0.52 -3.54
C ARG A 102 -22.04 0.33 -3.43
N PRO A 103 -21.25 0.71 -4.44
CA PRO A 103 -19.81 0.68 -4.32
C PRO A 103 -19.30 1.74 -3.36
N HIS A 104 -18.28 1.38 -2.57
CA HIS A 104 -17.42 2.34 -1.89
C HIS A 104 -16.91 3.40 -2.87
N ASN A 105 -16.62 4.63 -2.43
CA ASN A 105 -16.22 5.71 -3.35
C ASN A 105 -14.97 5.37 -4.19
N LEU A 106 -14.08 4.52 -3.68
CA LEU A 106 -13.00 3.89 -4.46
C LEU A 106 -13.54 3.03 -5.61
N GLY A 107 -14.50 2.16 -5.33
CA GLY A 107 -15.14 1.31 -6.34
C GLY A 107 -15.87 2.14 -7.39
N ALA A 108 -16.62 3.15 -6.97
CA ALA A 108 -17.27 4.09 -7.89
C ALA A 108 -16.25 4.78 -8.82
N TYR A 109 -15.11 5.20 -8.27
CA TYR A 109 -14.01 5.75 -9.07
C TYR A 109 -13.45 4.74 -10.08
N LEU A 110 -13.27 3.47 -9.69
CA LEU A 110 -12.78 2.42 -10.59
C LEU A 110 -13.76 2.16 -11.75
N LEU A 111 -15.07 2.10 -11.46
CA LEU A 111 -16.11 1.95 -12.49
C LEU A 111 -16.09 3.12 -13.48
N GLN A 112 -15.91 4.34 -12.98
CA GLN A 112 -15.86 5.54 -13.82
C GLN A 112 -14.60 5.60 -14.70
N THR A 113 -13.45 5.17 -14.18
CA THR A 113 -12.15 5.39 -14.83
C THR A 113 -11.62 4.18 -15.60
N LYS A 114 -12.22 3.00 -15.42
CA LYS A 114 -11.82 1.75 -16.11
C LYS A 114 -12.98 1.15 -16.92
N PRO A 115 -13.51 1.85 -17.94
CA PRO A 115 -14.69 1.40 -18.69
C PRO A 115 -14.48 0.11 -19.49
N ARG A 116 -13.23 -0.28 -19.77
CA ARG A 116 -12.88 -1.51 -20.50
C ARG A 116 -12.62 -2.70 -19.56
N THR A 117 -13.37 -2.79 -18.47
CA THR A 117 -13.29 -3.89 -17.49
C THR A 117 -14.66 -4.49 -17.21
N HIS A 118 -14.69 -5.78 -16.89
CA HIS A 118 -15.85 -6.45 -16.32
C HIS A 118 -15.85 -6.29 -14.80
N THR A 119 -17.05 -6.24 -14.22
CA THR A 119 -17.23 -6.15 -12.77
C THR A 119 -17.66 -7.50 -12.23
N LEU A 120 -16.93 -8.00 -11.23
CA LEU A 120 -17.33 -9.15 -10.44
C LEU A 120 -17.79 -8.70 -9.05
N VAL A 121 -18.84 -9.32 -8.54
CA VAL A 121 -19.24 -9.24 -7.14
C VAL A 121 -18.80 -10.53 -6.47
N ILE A 122 -18.10 -10.42 -5.34
CA ILE A 122 -17.66 -11.55 -4.54
C ILE A 122 -18.32 -11.40 -3.17
N ARG A 123 -19.16 -12.37 -2.80
CA ARG A 123 -19.67 -12.51 -1.44
C ARG A 123 -18.75 -13.45 -0.67
N ILE A 124 -18.35 -13.03 0.52
CA ILE A 124 -17.60 -13.83 1.48
C ILE A 124 -18.49 -14.02 2.70
N THR A 125 -18.82 -15.26 3.05
CA THR A 125 -19.52 -15.58 4.29
C THR A 125 -18.48 -15.92 5.35
N PRO A 126 -18.21 -15.04 6.33
CA PRO A 126 -17.23 -15.33 7.36
C PRO A 126 -17.75 -16.43 8.30
N THR A 127 -16.84 -17.28 8.76
CA THR A 127 -17.16 -18.35 9.74
C THR A 127 -17.32 -17.82 11.16
N ALA A 128 -16.76 -16.63 11.44
CA ALA A 128 -16.87 -15.90 12.70
C ALA A 128 -16.57 -14.41 12.45
N PRO A 129 -16.98 -13.49 13.36
CA PRO A 129 -16.47 -12.13 13.37
C PRO A 129 -14.93 -12.11 13.38
N ALA A 130 -14.32 -11.27 12.54
CA ALA A 130 -12.85 -11.16 12.44
C ALA A 130 -12.37 -9.79 12.92
N SER A 131 -11.12 -9.71 13.40
CA SER A 131 -10.46 -8.43 13.68
C SER A 131 -10.25 -7.64 12.39
N ALA A 132 -10.42 -6.31 12.44
CA ALA A 132 -10.12 -5.42 11.32
C ALA A 132 -8.60 -5.22 11.19
N LYS A 133 -7.89 -6.27 10.75
CA LYS A 133 -6.44 -6.28 10.60
C LYS A 133 -6.04 -6.15 9.14
N GLY A 134 -5.43 -5.01 8.79
CA GLY A 134 -4.98 -4.69 7.43
C GLY A 134 -3.46 -4.80 7.28
N ILE A 135 -2.98 -5.02 6.07
CA ILE A 135 -1.56 -5.12 5.73
C ILE A 135 -0.99 -3.75 5.31
N ASP A 136 0.03 -3.27 6.03
CA ASP A 136 0.77 -2.05 5.72
C ASP A 136 1.98 -2.39 4.83
N TYR A 137 1.86 -2.13 3.53
CA TYR A 137 2.91 -2.45 2.58
C TYR A 137 4.21 -1.63 2.78
N LEU A 138 4.16 -0.51 3.52
CA LEU A 138 5.34 0.26 3.88
C LEU A 138 6.21 -0.47 4.92
N ARG A 139 5.64 -1.47 5.60
CA ARG A 139 6.30 -2.29 6.64
C ARG A 139 6.79 -3.65 6.15
N LEU A 140 6.63 -3.97 4.88
CA LEU A 140 7.08 -5.25 4.31
C LEU A 140 8.59 -5.39 4.16
N GLY A 141 9.38 -4.40 4.59
CA GLY A 141 10.82 -4.40 4.46
C GLY A 141 11.50 -5.63 5.05
N ARG A 142 11.16 -6.03 6.28
CA ARG A 142 11.71 -7.24 6.91
C ARG A 142 11.33 -8.50 6.14
N LEU A 143 10.06 -8.63 5.75
CA LEU A 143 9.59 -9.75 4.93
C LEU A 143 10.36 -9.82 3.60
N HIS A 144 10.60 -8.69 2.94
CA HIS A 144 11.38 -8.61 1.71
C HIS A 144 12.83 -9.06 1.92
N LEU A 145 13.47 -8.59 3.00
CA LEU A 145 14.85 -8.99 3.33
C LEU A 145 14.93 -10.49 3.62
N ARG A 146 14.03 -11.00 4.47
CA ARG A 146 13.93 -12.43 4.82
C ARG A 146 13.75 -13.29 3.58
N THR A 147 12.75 -12.96 2.74
CA THR A 147 12.49 -13.69 1.48
C THR A 147 13.72 -13.68 0.57
N TYR A 148 14.43 -12.56 0.46
CA TYR A 148 15.66 -12.51 -0.34
C TYR A 148 16.74 -13.43 0.23
N LEU A 149 16.95 -13.43 1.55
CA LEU A 149 17.96 -14.28 2.19
C LEU A 149 17.62 -15.77 2.01
N ASP A 150 16.37 -16.15 2.23
CA ASP A 150 15.88 -17.54 2.12
C ASP A 150 15.96 -18.08 0.68
N HIS A 151 15.74 -17.21 -0.31
CA HIS A 151 15.72 -17.57 -1.73
C HIS A 151 16.93 -17.04 -2.51
N ARG A 152 18.00 -16.65 -1.81
CA ARG A 152 19.22 -16.08 -2.43
C ARG A 152 19.85 -17.03 -3.45
N SER A 153 19.74 -18.34 -3.23
CA SER A 153 20.28 -19.40 -4.10
C SER A 153 19.66 -19.45 -5.50
N PHE A 154 18.52 -18.79 -5.73
CA PHE A 154 17.93 -18.64 -7.07
C PHE A 154 18.69 -17.63 -7.94
N LEU A 155 19.49 -16.75 -7.33
CA LEU A 155 20.30 -15.75 -8.01
C LEU A 155 21.64 -16.35 -8.43
N THR A 156 22.19 -15.87 -9.55
CA THR A 156 23.61 -16.11 -9.83
C THR A 156 24.46 -15.26 -8.88
N GLU A 157 25.72 -15.67 -8.65
CA GLU A 157 26.65 -14.89 -7.83
C GLU A 157 26.78 -13.43 -8.30
N ALA A 158 26.85 -13.22 -9.62
CA ALA A 158 26.92 -11.87 -10.20
C ALA A 158 25.64 -11.05 -9.99
N GLU A 159 24.46 -11.68 -10.09
CA GLU A 159 23.19 -11.00 -9.81
C GLU A 159 23.08 -10.60 -8.34
N ASP A 160 23.48 -11.50 -7.44
CA ASP A 160 23.47 -11.29 -6.01
C ASP A 160 24.42 -10.16 -5.57
N LEU A 161 25.68 -10.22 -6.00
CA LEU A 161 26.67 -9.16 -5.72
C LEU A 161 26.20 -7.82 -6.26
N ARG A 162 25.62 -7.80 -7.47
CA ARG A 162 25.06 -6.58 -8.07
C ARG A 162 23.88 -6.04 -7.27
N LEU A 163 22.97 -6.90 -6.81
CA LEU A 163 21.82 -6.48 -5.99
C LEU A 163 22.27 -5.86 -4.68
N ARG A 164 23.17 -6.54 -3.94
CA ARG A 164 23.71 -6.04 -2.67
C ARG A 164 24.44 -4.72 -2.88
N GLY A 165 25.31 -4.65 -3.89
CA GLY A 165 26.07 -3.44 -4.23
C GLY A 165 25.18 -2.26 -4.61
N ARG A 166 24.18 -2.45 -5.48
CA ARG A 166 23.23 -1.39 -5.88
C ARG A 166 22.37 -0.94 -4.70
N THR A 167 21.87 -1.88 -3.91
CA THR A 167 21.08 -1.58 -2.70
C THR A 167 21.87 -0.70 -1.73
N LEU A 168 23.12 -1.07 -1.44
CA LEU A 168 24.00 -0.27 -0.60
C LEU A 168 24.30 1.11 -1.19
N HIS A 169 24.60 1.17 -2.48
CA HIS A 169 24.88 2.42 -3.16
C HIS A 169 23.68 3.39 -3.05
N ARG A 170 22.46 2.90 -3.31
CA ARG A 170 21.21 3.67 -3.20
C ARG A 170 21.02 4.27 -1.79
N ILE A 171 21.20 3.45 -0.75
CA ILE A 171 21.07 3.90 0.65
C ILE A 171 22.16 4.93 1.00
N ARG A 172 23.42 4.69 0.58
CA ARG A 172 24.52 5.63 0.82
C ARG A 172 24.31 6.96 0.12
N THR A 173 23.81 6.95 -1.11
CA THR A 173 23.47 8.17 -1.86
C THR A 173 22.33 8.94 -1.17
N ALA A 174 21.32 8.24 -0.64
CA ALA A 174 20.21 8.86 0.10
C ALA A 174 20.54 9.21 1.56
N ALA A 175 21.71 8.81 2.08
CA ALA A 175 22.09 8.98 3.49
C ALA A 175 21.98 10.42 4.01
N PRO A 176 22.30 11.49 3.23
CA PRO A 176 22.09 12.86 3.69
C PRO A 176 20.63 13.18 4.04
N LEU A 177 19.67 12.71 3.26
CA LEU A 177 18.25 12.88 3.57
C LEU A 177 17.83 11.96 4.73
N LEU A 178 18.26 10.69 4.72
CA LEU A 178 17.90 9.75 5.78
C LEU A 178 18.39 10.24 7.16
N ASN A 179 19.59 10.80 7.24
CA ASN A 179 20.10 11.41 8.47
C ASN A 179 19.33 12.69 8.86
N MET A 180 18.87 13.48 7.89
CA MET A 180 18.00 14.64 8.14
C MET A 180 16.64 14.19 8.69
N VAL A 181 16.09 13.09 8.19
CA VAL A 181 14.86 12.45 8.68
C VAL A 181 15.03 12.05 10.14
N LEU A 182 16.13 11.39 10.51
CA LEU A 182 16.41 11.04 11.90
C LEU A 182 16.51 12.30 12.78
N ALA A 183 17.27 13.31 12.36
CA ALA A 183 17.38 14.57 13.10
C ALA A 183 16.02 15.24 13.34
N ASN A 184 15.16 15.29 12.31
CA ASN A 184 13.80 15.82 12.44
C ASN A 184 12.94 14.98 13.40
N ALA A 185 13.02 13.65 13.31
CA ALA A 185 12.31 12.74 14.20
C ALA A 185 12.76 12.88 15.67
N THR A 186 14.01 13.27 15.92
CA THR A 186 14.53 13.57 17.27
C THR A 186 14.32 15.04 17.68
N GLY A 187 13.42 15.78 17.02
CA GLY A 187 13.08 17.17 17.37
C GLY A 187 14.00 18.26 16.80
N ARG A 188 15.11 17.91 16.11
CA ARG A 188 16.00 18.87 15.43
C ARG A 188 15.42 19.28 14.07
N ARG A 189 14.24 19.91 14.11
CA ARG A 189 13.39 20.17 12.94
C ARG A 189 14.04 21.16 11.96
N THR A 190 14.23 20.72 10.72
CA THR A 190 14.67 21.55 9.59
C THR A 190 13.53 22.40 9.03
N THR A 191 13.84 23.37 8.17
CA THR A 191 12.83 24.13 7.42
C THR A 191 11.96 23.20 6.56
N PRO A 192 10.61 23.31 6.61
CA PRO A 192 9.73 22.42 5.83
C PRO A 192 9.96 22.43 4.32
N SER A 193 10.17 23.60 3.72
CA SER A 193 10.42 23.72 2.27
C SER A 193 11.71 22.99 1.87
N ALA A 194 12.82 23.28 2.56
CA ALA A 194 14.11 22.63 2.33
C ALA A 194 14.06 21.11 2.53
N PHE A 195 13.27 20.62 3.50
CA PHE A 195 13.05 19.19 3.67
C PHE A 195 12.36 18.58 2.45
N VAL A 196 11.27 19.18 1.98
CA VAL A 196 10.49 18.68 0.84
C VAL A 196 11.33 18.66 -0.45
N ASP A 197 12.15 19.68 -0.70
CA ASP A 197 13.01 19.71 -1.88
C ASP A 197 14.10 18.62 -1.84
N ARG A 198 14.69 18.38 -0.66
CA ARG A 198 15.65 17.26 -0.48
C ARG A 198 14.99 15.90 -0.58
N LEU A 199 13.77 15.76 -0.06
CA LEU A 199 12.96 14.56 -0.21
C LEU A 199 12.72 14.26 -1.70
N ALA A 200 12.24 15.24 -2.46
CA ALA A 200 11.97 15.11 -3.88
C ALA A 200 13.22 14.70 -4.68
N ALA A 201 14.38 15.28 -4.37
CA ALA A 201 15.64 14.89 -5.00
C ALA A 201 16.01 13.43 -4.70
N ALA A 202 15.91 13.00 -3.44
CA ALA A 202 16.31 11.66 -3.03
C ALA A 202 15.38 10.53 -3.53
N VAL A 203 14.12 10.82 -3.92
CA VAL A 203 13.23 9.79 -4.49
C VAL A 203 13.87 9.11 -5.72
N GLN A 204 14.67 9.84 -6.50
CA GLN A 204 15.37 9.27 -7.65
C GLN A 204 16.37 8.17 -7.24
N ASP A 205 17.02 8.36 -6.10
CA ASP A 205 18.06 7.48 -5.58
C ASP A 205 17.51 6.43 -4.61
N LEU A 206 16.33 6.65 -4.05
CA LEU A 206 15.68 5.72 -3.16
C LEU A 206 14.17 5.72 -3.44
N PRO A 207 13.72 4.96 -4.46
CA PRO A 207 12.34 5.06 -4.95
C PRO A 207 11.25 4.68 -3.95
N PHE A 208 11.60 3.97 -2.87
CA PHE A 208 10.69 3.72 -1.74
C PHE A 208 10.18 5.01 -1.09
N LEU A 209 10.99 6.07 -1.06
CA LEU A 209 10.61 7.37 -0.51
C LEU A 209 9.38 7.98 -1.20
N GLY A 210 9.20 7.72 -2.51
CA GLY A 210 8.02 8.20 -3.24
C GLY A 210 6.72 7.57 -2.72
N TYR A 211 6.75 6.29 -2.29
CA TYR A 211 5.60 5.62 -1.69
C TYR A 211 5.28 6.22 -0.31
N VAL A 212 6.28 6.38 0.55
CA VAL A 212 6.10 6.98 1.88
C VAL A 212 5.58 8.42 1.76
N TYR A 213 6.17 9.22 0.86
CA TYR A 213 5.75 10.59 0.62
C TYR A 213 4.30 10.68 0.13
N PHE A 214 3.93 9.83 -0.82
CA PHE A 214 2.57 9.75 -1.33
C PHE A 214 1.56 9.37 -0.24
N GLU A 215 1.86 8.37 0.57
CA GLU A 215 0.97 7.89 1.63
C GLU A 215 0.80 8.94 2.74
N VAL A 216 1.87 9.64 3.14
CA VAL A 216 1.79 10.76 4.10
C VAL A 216 0.90 11.89 3.58
N LEU A 217 0.98 12.25 2.29
CA LEU A 217 0.09 13.26 1.72
C LEU A 217 -1.34 12.76 1.52
N SER A 218 -1.52 11.47 1.26
CA SER A 218 -2.85 10.85 1.20
C SER A 218 -3.52 10.90 2.57
N GLU A 219 -2.78 10.56 3.63
CA GLU A 219 -3.20 10.70 5.04
C GLU A 219 -3.62 12.15 5.33
N TYR A 220 -2.74 13.11 5.01
CA TYR A 220 -3.01 14.54 5.22
C TYR A 220 -4.31 14.99 4.54
N LEU A 221 -4.45 14.70 3.25
CA LEU A 221 -5.62 15.12 2.48
C LEU A 221 -6.91 14.46 3.00
N MET A 222 -6.88 13.16 3.24
CA MET A 222 -8.08 12.38 3.59
C MET A 222 -8.55 12.65 5.03
N LEU A 223 -7.63 12.97 5.95
CA LEU A 223 -7.97 13.25 7.34
C LEU A 223 -8.28 14.72 7.61
N HIS A 224 -7.68 15.67 6.86
CA HIS A 224 -7.84 17.09 7.12
C HIS A 224 -8.76 17.84 6.15
N SER A 225 -9.18 17.25 5.01
CA SER A 225 -10.12 17.92 4.09
C SER A 225 -11.50 18.09 4.74
N THR A 226 -12.03 19.30 4.63
CA THR A 226 -13.38 19.66 5.11
C THR A 226 -14.34 20.02 3.98
N SER A 227 -13.98 19.66 2.74
CA SER A 227 -14.82 19.92 1.57
C SER A 227 -16.18 19.22 1.68
N THR A 228 -17.18 19.73 0.96
CA THR A 228 -18.52 19.13 0.91
C THR A 228 -18.47 17.68 0.42
N GLU A 229 -17.63 17.38 -0.58
CA GLU A 229 -17.42 16.02 -1.09
C GLU A 229 -16.85 15.10 0.01
N THR A 230 -15.85 15.55 0.77
CA THR A 230 -15.29 14.77 1.88
C THR A 230 -16.30 14.54 3.00
N LYS A 231 -17.09 15.55 3.38
CA LYS A 231 -18.15 15.40 4.39
C LYS A 231 -19.23 14.40 3.97
N ALA A 232 -19.60 14.38 2.69
CA ALA A 232 -20.57 13.43 2.16
C ALA A 232 -20.05 11.98 2.25
N PHE A 233 -18.79 11.73 1.92
CA PHE A 233 -18.19 10.39 2.09
C PHE A 233 -18.02 10.01 3.56
N ALA A 234 -17.62 10.95 4.42
CA ALA A 234 -17.51 10.71 5.85
C ALA A 234 -18.86 10.33 6.47
N ALA A 235 -19.97 10.95 6.05
CA ALA A 235 -21.31 10.57 6.47
C ALA A 235 -21.71 9.14 6.05
N ALA A 236 -21.09 8.61 4.99
CA ALA A 236 -21.22 7.21 4.57
C ALA A 236 -20.22 6.27 5.27
N GLY A 237 -19.42 6.78 6.22
CA GLY A 237 -18.37 6.03 6.91
C GLY A 237 -17.13 5.76 6.04
N GLU A 238 -16.88 6.60 5.03
CA GLU A 238 -15.81 6.40 4.05
C GLU A 238 -14.82 7.56 4.01
N MET A 239 -13.55 7.25 3.81
CA MET A 239 -12.54 8.27 3.49
C MET A 239 -12.66 8.68 2.01
N ASN A 240 -12.35 9.93 1.68
CA ASN A 240 -12.45 10.43 0.29
C ASN A 240 -11.26 9.99 -0.58
N ASN A 241 -11.39 8.88 -1.32
CA ASN A 241 -10.32 8.37 -2.19
C ASN A 241 -10.01 9.28 -3.38
N ARG A 242 -10.94 10.16 -3.77
CA ARG A 242 -10.71 11.04 -4.94
C ARG A 242 -9.55 12.00 -4.68
N LEU A 243 -9.29 12.38 -3.44
CA LEU A 243 -8.21 13.30 -3.09
C LEU A 243 -6.84 12.71 -3.45
N TYR A 244 -6.53 11.50 -2.98
CA TYR A 244 -5.24 10.89 -3.31
C TYR A 244 -5.13 10.49 -4.78
N LYS A 245 -6.25 10.13 -5.43
CA LYS A 245 -6.24 9.86 -6.87
C LYS A 245 -5.90 11.14 -7.62
N ARG A 246 -6.59 12.26 -7.37
CA ARG A 246 -6.25 13.57 -7.96
C ARG A 246 -4.78 13.92 -7.70
N LEU A 247 -4.27 13.68 -6.50
CA LEU A 247 -2.86 13.87 -6.16
C LEU A 247 -1.93 13.02 -7.05
N ALA A 248 -2.14 11.70 -7.09
CA ALA A 248 -1.30 10.77 -7.88
C ALA A 248 -1.26 11.16 -9.37
N PHE A 249 -2.43 11.38 -9.97
CA PHE A 249 -2.57 11.69 -11.39
C PHE A 249 -2.07 13.09 -11.76
N SER A 250 -2.15 14.07 -10.85
CA SER A 250 -1.65 15.44 -11.09
C SER A 250 -0.14 15.57 -10.85
N ALA A 251 0.42 14.74 -9.98
CA ALA A 251 1.83 14.81 -9.61
C ALA A 251 2.73 14.06 -10.59
N VAL A 252 2.25 12.98 -11.23
CA VAL A 252 3.08 12.12 -12.06
C VAL A 252 2.41 11.83 -13.40
N SER A 253 3.11 12.18 -14.49
CA SER A 253 2.68 11.84 -15.86
C SER A 253 2.73 10.33 -16.11
N GLY A 254 1.66 9.79 -16.73
CA GLY A 254 1.53 8.38 -17.09
C GLY A 254 1.01 7.45 -15.97
N MET A 255 0.49 8.02 -14.87
CA MET A 255 -0.07 7.28 -13.74
C MET A 255 -1.33 6.47 -14.09
N ASP A 256 -1.98 6.81 -15.21
CA ASP A 256 -3.08 6.10 -15.87
C ASP A 256 -2.65 4.81 -16.56
N LYS A 257 -1.42 4.79 -17.08
CA LYS A 257 -0.83 3.63 -17.75
C LYS A 257 -0.18 2.68 -16.75
N LEU A 258 0.55 3.24 -15.78
CA LEU A 258 1.20 2.49 -14.72
C LEU A 258 1.14 3.27 -13.42
N PHE A 259 0.49 2.68 -12.41
CA PHE A 259 0.43 3.26 -11.07
C PHE A 259 1.78 3.07 -10.34
N ASP A 260 2.73 3.99 -10.57
CA ASP A 260 4.10 3.94 -10.05
C ASP A 260 4.42 5.10 -9.11
N LEU A 261 4.22 4.87 -7.81
CA LEU A 261 4.55 5.84 -6.76
C LEU A 261 6.07 6.04 -6.58
N SER A 262 6.91 5.21 -7.18
CA SER A 262 8.37 5.40 -7.15
C SER A 262 8.81 6.65 -7.93
N ARG A 263 7.89 7.27 -8.68
CA ARG A 263 8.07 8.52 -9.43
C ARG A 263 7.43 9.73 -8.73
N PHE A 264 6.78 9.52 -7.59
CA PHE A 264 6.13 10.59 -6.84
C PHE A 264 7.15 11.43 -6.09
N ARG A 265 7.50 12.60 -6.63
CA ARG A 265 8.56 13.47 -6.09
C ARG A 265 8.31 14.98 -6.27
N PRO A 266 7.13 15.52 -5.93
CA PRO A 266 6.93 16.96 -6.00
C PRO A 266 7.86 17.69 -5.00
N GLY A 267 8.69 18.60 -5.50
CA GLY A 267 9.40 19.60 -4.68
C GLY A 267 8.44 20.60 -4.04
N HIS A 268 8.94 21.50 -3.20
CA HIS A 268 8.13 22.33 -2.32
C HIS A 268 7.07 23.18 -3.06
N GLN A 269 7.50 23.96 -4.06
CA GLN A 269 6.57 24.81 -4.82
C GLN A 269 5.51 23.95 -5.54
N ARG A 270 5.93 22.87 -6.19
CA ARG A 270 5.01 21.98 -6.89
C ARG A 270 4.05 21.29 -5.93
N LEU A 271 4.50 20.90 -4.74
CA LEU A 271 3.65 20.35 -3.69
C LEU A 271 2.58 21.36 -3.30
N HIS A 272 2.98 22.59 -2.98
CA HIS A 272 2.05 23.66 -2.62
C HIS A 272 0.98 23.84 -3.71
N ASP A 273 1.39 23.95 -4.97
CA ASP A 273 0.46 24.14 -6.09
C ASP A 273 -0.46 22.93 -6.31
N LEU A 274 0.04 21.71 -6.09
CA LEU A 274 -0.77 20.49 -6.18
C LEU A 274 -1.87 20.47 -5.12
N ILE A 275 -1.51 20.74 -3.86
CA ILE A 275 -2.46 20.76 -2.76
C ILE A 275 -3.43 21.94 -2.94
N ALA A 276 -2.95 23.11 -3.34
CA ALA A 276 -3.79 24.29 -3.57
C ALA A 276 -4.89 24.05 -4.62
N ARG A 277 -4.61 23.22 -5.64
CA ARG A 277 -5.62 22.82 -6.64
C ARG A 277 -6.61 21.76 -6.15
N ILE A 278 -6.21 20.92 -5.20
CA ILE A 278 -7.02 19.79 -4.73
C ILE A 278 -7.87 20.19 -3.52
N GLU A 279 -7.24 20.82 -2.54
CA GLU A 279 -7.83 21.27 -1.28
C GLU A 279 -7.10 22.55 -0.82
N PRO A 280 -7.54 23.75 -1.28
CA PRO A 280 -6.84 25.01 -1.06
C PRO A 280 -6.49 25.31 0.40
N ALA A 281 -7.41 25.00 1.32
CA ALA A 281 -7.23 25.27 2.75
C ALA A 281 -6.06 24.50 3.37
N LEU A 282 -5.65 23.38 2.77
CA LEU A 282 -4.58 22.53 3.28
C LEU A 282 -3.20 22.88 2.72
N ALA A 283 -3.11 23.69 1.66
CA ALA A 283 -1.85 23.99 0.98
C ALA A 283 -0.77 24.61 1.90
N PRO A 284 -1.09 25.59 2.78
CA PRO A 284 -0.09 26.19 3.65
C PRO A 284 0.54 25.21 4.65
N GLY A 285 -0.21 24.18 5.08
CA GLY A 285 0.24 23.19 6.05
C GLY A 285 1.01 22.00 5.46
N ALA A 286 0.92 21.78 4.14
CA ALA A 286 1.35 20.54 3.50
C ALA A 286 2.84 20.24 3.70
N ALA A 287 3.72 21.23 3.55
CA ALA A 287 5.16 21.03 3.70
C ALA A 287 5.54 20.71 5.16
N ARG A 288 4.91 21.38 6.13
CA ARG A 288 5.14 21.13 7.57
C ARG A 288 4.67 19.74 7.96
N TYR A 289 3.45 19.38 7.56
CA TYR A 289 2.91 18.04 7.80
C TYR A 289 3.80 16.96 7.19
N THR A 290 4.23 17.16 5.93
CA THR A 290 5.15 16.23 5.25
C THR A 290 6.44 16.07 6.05
N ARG A 291 7.10 17.15 6.45
CA ARG A 291 8.33 17.07 7.25
C ARG A 291 8.12 16.28 8.54
N ASP A 292 7.11 16.64 9.32
CA ASP A 292 6.89 16.08 10.65
C ASP A 292 6.46 14.61 10.57
N ARG A 293 5.41 14.33 9.79
CA ARG A 293 4.86 12.97 9.68
C ARG A 293 5.80 12.02 8.95
N LEU A 294 6.43 12.45 7.86
CA LEU A 294 7.35 11.59 7.11
C LEU A 294 8.61 11.31 7.92
N SER A 295 9.13 12.28 8.68
CA SER A 295 10.33 12.03 9.49
C SER A 295 10.08 11.00 10.58
N HIS A 296 8.95 11.13 11.30
CA HIS A 296 8.52 10.11 12.27
C HIS A 296 8.33 8.74 11.62
N LEU A 297 7.49 8.69 10.58
CA LEU A 297 7.13 7.44 9.93
C LEU A 297 8.37 6.76 9.35
N LEU A 298 9.22 7.50 8.64
CA LEU A 298 10.40 6.91 8.00
C LEU A 298 11.47 6.49 9.02
N ALA A 299 11.62 7.19 10.15
CA ALA A 299 12.47 6.72 11.24
C ALA A 299 11.96 5.38 11.81
N ALA A 300 10.67 5.31 12.11
CA ALA A 300 10.01 4.10 12.63
C ALA A 300 9.98 2.94 11.63
N LEU A 301 9.91 3.23 10.32
CA LEU A 301 9.95 2.22 9.27
C LEU A 301 11.37 1.75 8.95
N SER A 302 12.38 2.62 9.10
CA SER A 302 13.73 2.33 8.58
C SER A 302 14.61 1.65 9.62
N LEU A 303 14.67 2.19 10.84
CA LEU A 303 15.57 1.70 11.87
C LEU A 303 14.93 0.60 12.72
N ASP A 304 15.76 -0.34 13.16
CA ASP A 304 15.37 -1.29 14.18
C ASP A 304 15.07 -0.55 15.51
N PRO A 305 13.99 -0.89 16.23
CA PRO A 305 13.64 -0.21 17.48
C PRO A 305 14.72 -0.26 18.58
N ALA A 306 15.66 -1.22 18.51
CA ALA A 306 16.80 -1.29 19.42
C ALA A 306 17.87 -0.22 19.13
N GLN A 307 17.76 0.53 18.03
CA GLN A 307 18.68 1.62 17.69
C GLN A 307 18.26 2.96 18.31
N ASP A 308 19.23 3.85 18.47
CA ASP A 308 19.02 5.23 18.90
C ASP A 308 19.14 6.19 17.71
N ALA A 309 18.04 6.88 17.38
CA ALA A 309 17.97 7.80 16.26
C ALA A 309 18.82 9.07 16.47
N THR A 310 19.23 9.39 17.70
CA THR A 310 20.06 10.57 17.99
C THR A 310 21.52 10.36 17.59
N THR A 311 22.00 9.12 17.66
CA THR A 311 23.41 8.74 17.44
C THR A 311 23.63 7.96 16.15
N PHE A 312 22.60 7.29 15.62
CA PHE A 312 22.72 6.50 14.39
C PHE A 312 22.99 7.34 13.14
N THR A 313 23.77 6.80 12.20
CA THR A 313 23.98 7.39 10.88
C THR A 313 23.98 6.34 9.77
N PHE A 314 23.34 6.67 8.65
CA PHE A 314 23.35 5.84 7.44
C PHE A 314 24.69 5.93 6.66
N ARG A 315 25.62 6.76 7.10
CA ARG A 315 26.96 6.86 6.48
C ARG A 315 27.81 5.64 6.84
N ASN A 316 28.61 5.19 5.88
CA ASN A 316 29.60 4.12 6.04
C ASN A 316 29.06 2.77 6.54
N GLN A 317 27.76 2.52 6.39
CA GLN A 317 27.19 1.21 6.70
C GLN A 317 27.47 0.21 5.58
N ASP A 318 27.74 -1.04 5.93
CA ASP A 318 27.76 -2.18 5.02
C ASP A 318 26.43 -2.95 5.01
N PHE A 319 26.35 -4.01 4.21
CA PHE A 319 25.11 -4.77 4.03
C PHE A 319 24.68 -5.45 5.32
N ASP A 320 25.62 -6.08 6.01
CA ASP A 320 25.32 -6.93 7.16
C ASP A 320 24.99 -6.06 8.40
N SER A 321 25.61 -4.88 8.51
CA SER A 321 25.25 -3.86 9.49
C SER A 321 23.83 -3.33 9.26
N LEU A 322 23.47 -2.96 8.02
CA LEU A 322 22.11 -2.52 7.70
C LEU A 322 21.07 -3.63 7.90
N ALA A 323 21.43 -4.89 7.66
CA ALA A 323 20.54 -6.02 7.90
C ALA A 323 20.17 -6.18 9.39
N ARG A 324 21.00 -5.67 10.31
CA ARG A 324 20.70 -5.65 11.76
C ARG A 324 20.08 -4.34 12.22
N THR A 325 20.60 -3.21 11.74
CA THR A 325 20.27 -1.88 12.28
C THR A 325 19.13 -1.18 11.53
N ALA A 326 18.92 -1.51 10.25
CA ALA A 326 17.88 -0.95 9.41
C ALA A 326 17.27 -1.99 8.42
N PRO A 327 16.85 -3.18 8.92
CA PRO A 327 16.47 -4.31 8.07
C PRO A 327 15.31 -3.97 7.12
N SER A 328 14.35 -3.19 7.61
CA SER A 328 13.20 -2.77 6.82
C SER A 328 13.61 -1.89 5.65
N LEU A 329 14.46 -0.88 5.86
CA LEU A 329 14.95 -0.03 4.78
C LEU A 329 15.76 -0.83 3.76
N LEU A 330 16.63 -1.73 4.24
CA LEU A 330 17.43 -2.60 3.40
C LEU A 330 16.55 -3.48 2.51
N GLY A 331 15.57 -4.17 3.10
CA GLY A 331 14.67 -5.04 2.36
C GLY A 331 13.72 -4.30 1.43
N GLN A 332 13.22 -3.11 1.81
CA GLN A 332 12.44 -2.27 0.90
C GLN A 332 13.29 -1.89 -0.32
N THR A 333 14.54 -1.46 -0.12
CA THR A 333 15.45 -1.06 -1.21
C THR A 333 15.79 -2.25 -2.10
N LEU A 334 16.17 -3.37 -1.50
CA LEU A 334 16.54 -4.61 -2.19
C LEU A 334 15.40 -5.11 -3.07
N PHE A 335 14.16 -5.10 -2.57
CA PHE A 335 13.00 -5.53 -3.33
C PHE A 335 12.80 -4.70 -4.62
N ARG A 336 13.03 -3.38 -4.58
CA ARG A 336 12.91 -2.54 -5.79
C ARG A 336 14.04 -2.84 -6.78
N GLU A 337 15.26 -3.04 -6.30
CA GLU A 337 16.40 -3.38 -7.16
C GLU A 337 16.27 -4.79 -7.77
N MET A 338 15.64 -5.73 -7.06
CA MET A 338 15.33 -7.06 -7.60
C MET A 338 14.39 -6.99 -8.80
N ARG A 339 13.38 -6.10 -8.75
CA ARG A 339 12.40 -5.92 -9.82
C ARG A 339 12.96 -5.38 -11.14
N VAL A 340 14.18 -4.84 -11.14
CA VAL A 340 14.85 -4.33 -12.34
C VAL A 340 15.87 -5.30 -12.91
N LEU A 341 16.05 -6.48 -12.31
CA LEU A 341 16.86 -7.53 -12.90
C LEU A 341 16.24 -8.00 -14.21
N GLN A 342 17.06 -8.23 -15.24
CA GLN A 342 16.60 -8.78 -16.51
C GLN A 342 15.88 -10.12 -16.34
N ARG A 343 16.36 -10.95 -15.40
CA ARG A 343 15.79 -12.26 -15.06
C ARG A 343 14.62 -12.20 -14.07
N TYR A 344 14.19 -11.01 -13.66
CA TYR A 344 13.07 -10.85 -12.72
C TYR A 344 11.79 -11.55 -13.16
N PRO A 345 11.36 -11.53 -14.44
CA PRO A 345 10.17 -12.26 -14.87
C PRO A 345 10.22 -13.75 -14.56
N GLN A 346 11.39 -14.39 -14.68
CA GLN A 346 11.59 -15.81 -14.38
C GLN A 346 11.72 -16.06 -12.87
N LEU A 347 12.22 -15.07 -12.12
CA LEU A 347 12.37 -15.14 -10.67
C LEU A 347 11.11 -14.69 -9.90
N TYR A 348 10.15 -14.06 -10.59
CA TYR A 348 8.99 -13.41 -9.99
C TYR A 348 8.25 -14.34 -9.05
N LEU A 349 7.91 -15.55 -9.49
CA LEU A 349 7.20 -16.50 -8.64
C LEU A 349 8.07 -16.98 -7.48
N ALA A 350 9.39 -17.17 -7.66
CA ALA A 350 10.25 -17.59 -6.56
C ALA A 350 10.20 -16.63 -5.36
N PHE A 351 10.16 -15.32 -5.62
CA PHE A 351 10.14 -14.31 -4.54
C PHE A 351 8.72 -13.85 -4.16
N GLU A 352 7.81 -13.66 -5.12
CA GLU A 352 6.45 -13.17 -4.83
C GLU A 352 5.53 -14.26 -4.29
N GLN A 353 5.63 -15.49 -4.80
CA GLN A 353 4.86 -16.61 -4.26
C GLN A 353 5.31 -16.93 -2.83
N ALA A 354 6.62 -16.88 -2.53
CA ALA A 354 7.13 -17.10 -1.18
C ALA A 354 6.53 -16.10 -0.17
N LYS A 355 6.56 -14.79 -0.50
CA LYS A 355 5.90 -13.76 0.33
C LYS A 355 4.40 -14.00 0.47
N ALA A 356 3.75 -14.40 -0.62
CA ALA A 356 2.32 -14.68 -0.63
C ALA A 356 1.97 -15.83 0.33
N LEU A 357 2.75 -16.91 0.32
CA LEU A 357 2.56 -18.05 1.23
C LEU A 357 2.70 -17.63 2.70
N HIS A 358 3.69 -16.80 3.04
CA HIS A 358 3.81 -16.25 4.39
C HIS A 358 2.60 -15.41 4.79
N ALA A 359 2.13 -14.54 3.89
CA ALA A 359 0.98 -13.69 4.13
C ALA A 359 -0.32 -14.49 4.31
N TRP A 360 -0.58 -15.46 3.43
CA TRP A 360 -1.75 -16.34 3.52
C TRP A 360 -1.75 -17.19 4.78
N ASN A 361 -0.59 -17.74 5.16
CA ASN A 361 -0.48 -18.49 6.40
C ASN A 361 -0.82 -17.60 7.61
N TYR A 362 -0.27 -16.39 7.66
CA TYR A 362 -0.58 -15.43 8.72
C TYR A 362 -2.07 -15.05 8.72
N TRP A 363 -2.64 -14.72 7.56
CA TRP A 363 -4.05 -14.39 7.43
C TRP A 363 -4.95 -15.55 7.89
N ASN A 364 -4.63 -16.79 7.55
CA ASN A 364 -5.38 -17.96 7.99
C ASN A 364 -5.28 -18.16 9.52
N GLN A 365 -4.08 -18.03 10.10
CA GLN A 365 -3.86 -18.10 11.55
C GLN A 365 -4.62 -17.01 12.33
N HIS A 366 -4.84 -15.85 11.70
CA HIS A 366 -5.57 -14.71 12.27
C HIS A 366 -7.01 -14.58 11.79
N GLN A 367 -7.55 -15.59 11.09
CA GLN A 367 -8.92 -15.60 10.57
C GLN A 367 -9.27 -14.42 9.63
N ILE A 368 -8.31 -13.99 8.81
CA ILE A 368 -8.44 -12.86 7.88
C ILE A 368 -8.82 -13.38 6.49
N ALA A 369 -10.11 -13.39 6.20
CA ALA A 369 -10.64 -13.71 4.86
C ALA A 369 -10.48 -12.56 3.86
N ALA A 370 -10.47 -11.31 4.36
CA ALA A 370 -10.48 -10.11 3.54
C ALA A 370 -9.45 -9.07 4.02
N PRO A 371 -8.16 -9.24 3.67
CA PRO A 371 -7.12 -8.28 4.03
C PRO A 371 -7.35 -6.94 3.31
N PHE A 372 -6.98 -5.84 3.95
CA PHE A 372 -7.11 -4.49 3.39
C PHE A 372 -5.84 -3.67 3.63
N ASN A 373 -5.75 -2.48 3.04
CA ASN A 373 -4.61 -1.60 3.22
C ASN A 373 -4.54 -1.11 4.68
N GLY A 374 -3.52 -1.56 5.40
CA GLY A 374 -3.29 -1.30 6.82
C GLY A 374 -2.62 0.03 7.13
N PHE A 375 -2.18 0.80 6.13
CA PHE A 375 -1.69 2.16 6.37
C PHE A 375 -2.87 3.11 6.64
N LEU A 376 -3.91 3.04 5.80
CA LEU A 376 -5.17 3.76 5.94
C LEU A 376 -6.33 2.89 5.46
N PRO A 377 -7.46 2.78 6.20
CA PRO A 377 -8.61 1.98 5.82
C PRO A 377 -9.46 2.67 4.75
N LYS A 378 -8.84 3.00 3.61
CA LYS A 378 -9.41 3.79 2.51
C LYS A 378 -10.18 2.94 1.50
N GLY A 379 -10.73 1.79 1.89
CA GLY A 379 -11.51 0.93 0.99
C GLY A 379 -10.69 0.09 -0.01
N GLU A 380 -9.35 0.09 0.07
CA GLU A 380 -8.51 -0.87 -0.66
C GLU A 380 -8.52 -2.19 0.13
N ILE A 381 -9.30 -3.16 -0.34
CA ILE A 381 -9.53 -4.46 0.31
C ILE A 381 -9.29 -5.57 -0.69
N GLY A 382 -9.11 -6.81 -0.25
CA GLY A 382 -9.00 -7.94 -1.15
C GLY A 382 -9.53 -9.22 -0.55
N VAL A 383 -9.48 -10.29 -1.34
CA VAL A 383 -9.80 -11.65 -0.91
C VAL A 383 -8.50 -12.39 -0.62
N ASN A 384 -8.40 -13.01 0.55
CA ASN A 384 -7.38 -14.02 0.83
C ASN A 384 -7.75 -15.30 0.07
N PRO A 385 -7.01 -15.69 -1.00
CA PRO A 385 -7.37 -16.85 -1.81
C PRO A 385 -7.11 -18.20 -1.11
N ALA A 386 -6.40 -18.20 0.01
CA ALA A 386 -6.09 -19.40 0.77
C ALA A 386 -7.00 -19.59 1.99
N TYR A 387 -7.91 -18.65 2.26
CA TYR A 387 -8.81 -18.75 3.41
C TYR A 387 -9.98 -19.68 3.08
N PRO A 388 -10.34 -20.64 3.94
CA PRO A 388 -11.42 -21.58 3.69
C PRO A 388 -12.79 -20.97 4.10
N ALA A 389 -13.21 -19.89 3.44
CA ALA A 389 -14.56 -19.36 3.58
C ALA A 389 -15.51 -19.89 2.49
N ASP A 390 -16.82 -19.71 2.72
CA ASP A 390 -17.82 -19.84 1.68
C ASP A 390 -17.81 -18.57 0.81
N TYR A 391 -17.60 -18.78 -0.49
CA TYR A 391 -17.49 -17.73 -1.49
C TYR A 391 -18.54 -17.93 -2.56
N THR A 392 -19.16 -16.83 -2.98
CA THR A 392 -19.98 -16.82 -4.19
C THR A 392 -19.57 -15.66 -5.08
N VAL A 393 -19.41 -15.92 -6.37
CA VAL A 393 -18.89 -14.96 -7.34
C VAL A 393 -19.89 -14.77 -8.46
N TRP A 394 -20.21 -13.53 -8.77
CA TRP A 394 -21.08 -13.19 -9.90
C TRP A 394 -20.40 -12.22 -10.84
N LEU A 395 -20.65 -12.37 -12.14
CA LEU A 395 -20.61 -11.25 -13.07
C LEU A 395 -21.70 -10.26 -12.68
N ALA A 396 -21.40 -8.97 -12.72
CA ALA A 396 -22.34 -7.92 -12.35
C ALA A 396 -22.45 -6.81 -13.40
N LYS A 397 -23.62 -6.14 -13.40
CA LYS A 397 -23.90 -4.95 -14.21
C LYS A 397 -24.05 -3.73 -13.31
N THR A 398 -23.61 -2.58 -13.81
CA THR A 398 -23.78 -1.29 -13.13
C THR A 398 -24.97 -0.55 -13.74
N CYS A 399 -25.92 -0.11 -12.91
CA CYS A 399 -27.06 0.68 -13.38
C CYS A 399 -26.70 2.17 -13.53
N LYS A 400 -27.60 2.96 -14.12
CA LYS A 400 -27.41 4.42 -14.32
C LYS A 400 -27.17 5.20 -13.02
N ARG A 401 -27.62 4.68 -11.87
CA ARG A 401 -27.39 5.27 -10.53
C ARG A 401 -26.03 4.91 -9.92
N GLY A 402 -25.22 4.10 -10.61
CA GLY A 402 -23.93 3.62 -10.11
C GLY A 402 -24.02 2.44 -9.13
N LEU A 403 -25.20 1.83 -8.96
CA LEU A 403 -25.36 0.60 -8.16
C LEU A 403 -24.97 -0.63 -8.99
N VAL A 404 -24.38 -1.61 -8.32
CA VAL A 404 -23.92 -2.88 -8.89
C VAL A 404 -24.96 -3.96 -8.61
N HIS A 405 -25.26 -4.76 -9.62
CA HIS A 405 -26.26 -5.83 -9.57
C HIS A 405 -25.62 -7.13 -10.06
N PRO A 406 -25.51 -8.17 -9.22
CA PRO A 406 -25.18 -9.52 -9.67
C PRO A 406 -26.14 -9.97 -10.77
N VAL A 407 -25.63 -10.61 -11.82
CA VAL A 407 -26.45 -11.11 -12.95
C VAL A 407 -26.21 -12.58 -13.28
N ASP A 408 -24.95 -13.01 -13.34
CA ASP A 408 -24.61 -14.39 -13.71
C ASP A 408 -23.63 -14.95 -12.67
N GLU A 409 -23.98 -16.04 -12.01
CA GLU A 409 -23.08 -16.73 -11.09
C GLU A 409 -21.96 -17.44 -11.87
N LEU A 410 -20.73 -17.31 -11.38
CA LEU A 410 -19.55 -17.90 -11.97
C LEU A 410 -19.09 -19.08 -11.10
N ASN A 411 -18.99 -20.26 -11.70
CA ASN A 411 -18.37 -21.42 -11.07
C ASN A 411 -16.83 -21.27 -11.10
N VAL A 412 -16.28 -20.61 -10.08
CA VAL A 412 -14.85 -20.33 -9.97
C VAL A 412 -14.34 -20.60 -8.56
N ALA A 413 -13.09 -21.03 -8.46
CA ALA A 413 -12.40 -21.21 -7.19
C ALA A 413 -11.31 -20.15 -6.99
N PHE A 414 -11.04 -19.78 -5.75
CA PHE A 414 -9.85 -19.01 -5.40
C PHE A 414 -8.65 -19.94 -5.32
N ALA A 415 -7.61 -19.65 -6.09
CA ALA A 415 -6.38 -20.43 -6.08
C ALA A 415 -5.35 -19.72 -5.18
N PRO A 416 -4.73 -20.40 -4.20
CA PRO A 416 -3.62 -19.87 -3.39
C PRO A 416 -2.33 -19.86 -4.23
N ARG A 417 -2.37 -19.07 -5.32
CA ARG A 417 -1.31 -18.90 -6.30
C ARG A 417 -1.33 -17.47 -6.81
N MET A 418 -0.15 -16.90 -6.96
CA MET A 418 0.04 -15.61 -7.60
C MET A 418 -0.19 -15.73 -9.11
N ALA A 419 -0.93 -14.77 -9.68
CA ALA A 419 -1.04 -14.61 -11.12
C ALA A 419 0.34 -14.46 -11.75
N ASP A 420 0.52 -15.03 -12.94
CA ASP A 420 1.75 -14.84 -13.72
C ASP A 420 2.01 -13.34 -13.95
N LEU A 421 3.27 -12.92 -13.93
CA LEU A 421 3.64 -11.53 -14.11
C LEU A 421 3.05 -10.94 -15.41
N SER A 422 2.98 -11.73 -16.48
CA SER A 422 2.39 -11.35 -17.77
C SER A 422 0.91 -11.00 -17.71
N MET A 423 0.20 -11.50 -16.70
CA MET A 423 -1.21 -11.21 -16.44
C MET A 423 -1.41 -10.00 -15.52
N THR A 424 -0.32 -9.40 -15.02
CA THR A 424 -0.37 -8.27 -14.10
C THR A 424 0.01 -6.95 -14.76
N ALA A 425 -0.46 -5.84 -14.21
CA ALA A 425 -0.02 -4.50 -14.62
C ALA A 425 1.41 -4.16 -14.14
N MET A 426 2.13 -5.07 -13.49
CA MET A 426 3.39 -4.78 -12.80
C MET A 426 4.68 -4.90 -13.64
N ARG A 427 4.60 -5.35 -14.90
CA ARG A 427 5.80 -5.64 -15.71
C ARG A 427 6.57 -4.36 -16.03
N ARG A 428 7.68 -4.07 -15.34
CA ARG A 428 8.55 -2.90 -15.64
C ARG A 428 9.64 -3.30 -16.63
N ASP A 429 9.88 -2.49 -17.66
CA ASP A 429 11.15 -2.52 -18.40
C ASP A 429 12.17 -1.49 -17.84
N THR A 430 13.37 -1.44 -18.40
CA THR A 430 14.46 -0.53 -17.98
C THR A 430 14.13 0.95 -18.14
N THR A 431 13.04 1.29 -18.84
CA THR A 431 12.53 2.66 -19.02
C THR A 431 11.36 2.99 -18.07
N GLY A 432 10.96 2.04 -17.23
CA GLY A 432 9.80 2.19 -16.35
C GLY A 432 8.46 2.07 -17.06
N LYS A 433 8.43 1.54 -18.30
CA LYS A 433 7.16 1.22 -18.97
C LYS A 433 6.59 -0.10 -18.46
N ALA A 434 5.28 -0.12 -18.25
CA ALA A 434 4.51 -1.35 -18.13
C ALA A 434 4.57 -2.10 -19.48
N ALA A 435 5.18 -3.28 -19.55
CA ALA A 435 5.10 -4.08 -20.76
C ALA A 435 3.81 -4.92 -20.76
N GLY A 436 3.00 -4.73 -21.80
CA GLY A 436 1.71 -5.39 -22.06
C GLY A 436 0.94 -4.51 -23.03
N HIS A 437 1.13 -4.59 -24.34
CA HIS A 437 1.16 -5.78 -25.21
C HIS A 437 2.18 -5.61 -26.37
N PRO A 438 2.91 -6.64 -26.81
CA PRO A 438 3.21 -6.80 -28.24
C PRO A 438 1.93 -7.27 -28.95
N ALA A 439 1.72 -6.80 -30.18
CA ALA A 439 0.51 -7.03 -30.98
C ALA A 439 0.08 -8.50 -30.99
N SER A 440 -1.23 -8.72 -30.86
CA SER A 440 -1.86 -9.92 -31.44
C SER A 440 -1.37 -10.05 -32.87
N VAL A 441 -0.80 -11.22 -33.18
CA VAL A 441 -0.41 -11.63 -34.55
C VAL A 441 -1.59 -11.44 -35.49
#